data_AF-A0A7G6VXL6-F1
#
_entry.id   AF-A0A7G6VXL6-F1
#
_cell.length_a   1.000
_cell.length_b   1.000
_cell.length_c   1.000
_cell.angle_alpha   90.00
_cell.angle_beta   90.00
_cell.angle_gamma   90.00
#
_symmetry.space_group_name_H-M   'P 1'
#
loop_
_entity.id
_entity.type
_entity.pdbx_description
1 polymer ?
#
loop_
_entity_poly.entity_id
_entity_poly.type
_entity_poly.pdbx_seq_one_letter_code
_entity_poly.pdbx_strand_id
1 'polypeptide(L)'
;MMPTVKGKQQMNAFFANLPGKLQENVLRGAAKAAAKVVAEEAKQRTQSSEVRDAIKTDSKVEHGKVTARVKVQGPGAYLGPWEEYGTSEHFISVDDSQRQGMSVGRINRKAKEGVLVINGEPVGKTVLHPGARPHPFLRPALDLKGDEAIRAAQAHIDKRLAKEGYNTPDMDDAED
;
A
#
# COMPACT_ATOMS: atom_id res chain seq x y z
N MET A 1 59.31 13.08 11.78
CA MET A 1 58.66 11.97 11.04
C MET A 1 57.31 11.72 11.71
N MET A 2 56.18 12.01 11.05
CA MET A 2 54.86 11.76 11.66
C MET A 2 54.58 10.25 11.65
N PRO A 3 54.21 9.63 12.78
CA PRO A 3 53.88 8.21 12.81
C PRO A 3 52.65 7.94 11.94
N THR A 4 52.82 7.14 10.88
CA THR A 4 51.72 6.71 10.02
C THR A 4 50.95 5.59 10.72
N VAL A 5 49.72 5.88 11.14
CA VAL A 5 48.83 4.88 11.75
C VAL A 5 48.30 3.95 10.64
N LYS A 6 48.71 2.68 10.67
CA LYS A 6 48.17 1.64 9.78
C LYS A 6 46.66 1.51 10.00
N GLY A 7 45.88 1.46 8.90
CA GLY A 7 44.42 1.28 8.97
C GLY A 7 43.59 2.57 9.10
N LYS A 8 44.20 3.75 9.28
CA LYS A 8 43.46 5.04 9.37
C LYS A 8 42.52 5.29 8.19
N GLN A 9 42.96 4.98 6.97
CA GLN A 9 42.14 5.14 5.77
C GLN A 9 40.94 4.19 5.75
N GLN A 10 41.12 2.93 6.17
CA GLN A 10 40.06 1.92 6.23
C GLN A 10 39.01 2.30 7.28
N MET A 11 39.45 2.78 8.44
CA MET A 11 38.58 3.27 9.51
C MET A 11 37.77 4.50 9.06
N ASN A 12 38.40 5.47 8.42
CA ASN A 12 37.71 6.65 7.90
C ASN A 12 36.68 6.29 6.82
N ALA A 13 37.04 5.37 5.91
CA ALA A 13 36.12 4.87 4.90
C ALA A 13 34.95 4.09 5.50
N PHE A 14 35.17 3.36 6.59
CA PHE A 14 34.10 2.70 7.33
C PHE A 14 33.12 3.70 7.93
N PHE A 15 33.60 4.69 8.68
CA PHE A 15 32.74 5.71 9.30
C PHE A 15 31.98 6.54 8.27
N ALA A 16 32.61 6.88 7.14
CA ALA A 16 31.93 7.58 6.06
C ALA A 16 30.76 6.76 5.45
N ASN A 17 30.91 5.44 5.37
CA ASN A 17 29.91 4.54 4.77
C ASN A 17 28.90 3.97 5.77
N LEU A 18 29.17 4.09 7.08
CA LEU A 18 28.34 3.50 8.14
C LEU A 18 26.89 3.99 8.10
N PRO A 19 26.58 5.30 7.96
CA PRO A 19 25.20 5.78 7.91
C PRO A 19 24.39 5.15 6.77
N GLY A 20 24.98 5.06 5.56
CA GLY A 20 24.34 4.44 4.40
C GLY A 20 24.05 2.95 4.64
N LYS A 21 25.02 2.22 5.19
CA LYS A 21 24.85 0.80 5.54
C LYS A 21 23.78 0.56 6.60
N LEU A 22 23.68 1.43 7.61
CA LEU A 22 22.63 1.34 8.64
C LEU A 22 21.24 1.60 8.04
N GLN A 23 21.12 2.62 7.19
CA GLN A 23 19.87 2.93 6.50
C GLN A 23 19.40 1.78 5.61
N GLU A 24 20.29 1.22 4.79
CA GLU A 24 19.95 0.18 3.83
C GLU A 24 19.68 -1.19 4.45
N ASN A 25 20.44 -1.57 5.47
CA ASN A 25 20.39 -2.94 6.00
C ASN A 25 19.56 -3.07 7.28
N VAL A 26 19.52 -2.04 8.12
CA VAL A 26 18.84 -2.08 9.42
C VAL A 26 17.50 -1.36 9.32
N LEU A 27 17.52 -0.06 9.03
CA LEU A 27 16.31 0.76 9.05
C LEU A 27 15.33 0.36 7.93
N ARG A 28 15.82 0.04 6.73
CA ARG A 28 14.97 -0.48 5.65
C ARG A 28 14.33 -1.82 6.00
N GLY A 29 15.07 -2.69 6.68
CA GLY A 29 14.54 -3.98 7.17
C GLY A 29 13.45 -3.78 8.22
N ALA A 30 13.67 -2.88 9.17
CA ALA A 30 12.70 -2.50 10.20
C ALA A 30 11.43 -1.89 9.60
N ALA A 31 11.58 -0.98 8.63
CA ALA A 31 10.43 -0.38 7.93
C ALA A 31 9.61 -1.42 7.15
N LYS A 32 10.26 -2.41 6.53
CA LYS A 32 9.56 -3.53 5.88
C LYS A 32 8.82 -4.41 6.89
N ALA A 33 9.42 -4.67 8.06
CA ALA A 33 8.78 -5.44 9.12
C ALA A 33 7.52 -4.74 9.63
N ALA A 34 7.58 -3.43 9.91
CA ALA A 34 6.43 -2.61 10.25
C ALA A 34 5.34 -2.66 9.18
N ALA A 35 5.69 -2.41 7.92
CA ALA A 35 4.73 -2.42 6.81
C ALA A 35 4.06 -3.79 6.61
N LYS A 36 4.75 -4.89 6.92
CA LYS A 36 4.17 -6.24 6.84
C LYS A 36 3.00 -6.40 7.82
N VAL A 37 3.13 -5.92 9.06
CA VAL A 37 2.05 -5.99 10.06
C VAL A 37 0.79 -5.30 9.55
N VAL A 38 0.95 -4.07 9.07
CA VAL A 38 -0.17 -3.27 8.52
C VAL A 38 -0.76 -3.92 7.27
N ALA A 39 0.08 -4.48 6.39
CA ALA A 39 -0.38 -5.15 5.18
C ALA A 39 -1.20 -6.42 5.46
N GLU A 40 -0.83 -7.22 6.47
CA GLU A 40 -1.60 -8.41 6.83
C GLU A 40 -2.96 -8.04 7.44
N GLU A 41 -3.04 -6.98 8.25
CA GLU A 41 -4.32 -6.47 8.74
C GLU A 41 -5.20 -5.95 7.59
N ALA A 42 -4.62 -5.20 6.66
CA ALA A 42 -5.34 -4.70 5.49
C ALA A 42 -5.92 -5.86 4.65
N LYS A 43 -5.18 -6.96 4.51
CA LYS A 43 -5.65 -8.18 3.81
C LYS A 43 -6.82 -8.87 4.51
N GLN A 44 -6.84 -8.84 5.84
CA GLN A 44 -7.95 -9.43 6.62
C GLN A 44 -9.21 -8.58 6.52
N ARG A 45 -9.06 -7.26 6.36
CA ARG A 45 -10.18 -6.30 6.30
C ARG A 45 -10.88 -6.26 4.95
N THR A 46 -10.14 -6.42 3.85
CA THR A 46 -10.75 -6.36 2.51
C THR A 46 -11.72 -7.53 2.27
N GLN A 47 -12.85 -7.19 1.66
CA GLN A 47 -13.88 -8.15 1.24
C GLN A 47 -13.53 -8.79 -0.11
N SER A 48 -12.71 -8.13 -0.92
CA SER A 48 -12.33 -8.60 -2.24
C SER A 48 -11.05 -9.44 -2.17
N SER A 49 -11.11 -10.68 -2.69
CA SER A 49 -9.91 -11.50 -2.87
C SER A 49 -8.92 -10.88 -3.86
N GLU A 50 -9.41 -10.18 -4.89
CA GLU A 50 -8.56 -9.50 -5.87
C GLU A 50 -7.79 -8.33 -5.24
N VAL A 51 -8.46 -7.55 -4.40
CA VAL A 51 -7.81 -6.45 -3.66
C VAL A 51 -6.82 -7.04 -2.65
N ARG A 52 -7.20 -8.11 -1.94
CA ARG A 52 -6.31 -8.82 -0.99
C ARG A 52 -4.99 -9.24 -1.63
N ASP A 53 -5.05 -9.85 -2.81
CA ASP A 53 -3.87 -10.34 -3.53
C ASP A 53 -3.02 -9.18 -4.11
N ALA A 54 -3.67 -8.06 -4.38
CA ALA A 54 -3.04 -6.84 -4.86
C ALA A 54 -2.41 -5.99 -3.75
N ILE A 55 -2.64 -6.26 -2.46
CA ILE A 55 -1.95 -5.55 -1.37
C ILE A 55 -0.46 -5.93 -1.35
N LYS A 56 0.40 -4.94 -1.56
CA LYS A 56 1.86 -5.06 -1.58
C LYS A 56 2.52 -4.05 -0.66
N THR A 57 3.69 -4.42 -0.16
CA THR A 57 4.58 -3.52 0.58
C THR A 57 5.73 -3.07 -0.29
N ASP A 58 6.08 -1.79 -0.21
CA ASP A 58 7.23 -1.19 -0.88
C ASP A 58 8.10 -0.44 0.14
N SER A 59 9.38 -0.26 -0.16
CA SER A 59 10.30 0.49 0.70
C SER A 59 11.33 1.27 -0.11
N LYS A 60 11.48 2.55 0.22
CA LYS A 60 12.41 3.48 -0.41
C LYS A 60 13.32 4.10 0.65
N VAL A 61 14.61 4.22 0.31
CA VAL A 61 15.59 5.01 1.07
C VAL A 61 15.90 6.22 0.22
N GLU A 62 15.65 7.42 0.74
CA GLU A 62 15.83 8.66 -0.01
C GLU A 62 16.09 9.82 0.96
N HIS A 63 17.06 10.69 0.66
CA HIS A 63 17.41 11.87 1.48
C HIS A 63 17.60 11.55 2.98
N GLY A 64 18.23 10.41 3.30
CA GLY A 64 18.43 9.97 4.68
C GLY A 64 17.18 9.47 5.40
N LYS A 65 16.04 9.35 4.70
CA LYS A 65 14.78 8.83 5.21
C LYS A 65 14.47 7.46 4.63
N VAL A 66 14.07 6.54 5.50
CA VAL A 66 13.50 5.26 5.09
C VAL A 66 11.98 5.37 5.16
N THR A 67 11.31 5.08 4.06
CA THR A 67 9.83 5.05 3.98
C THR A 67 9.38 3.68 3.51
N ALA A 68 8.47 3.06 4.25
CA ALA A 68 7.73 1.91 3.77
C ALA A 68 6.30 2.31 3.41
N ARG A 69 5.73 1.67 2.39
CA ARG A 69 4.38 1.94 1.89
C ARG A 69 3.61 0.64 1.80
N VAL A 70 2.38 0.64 2.29
CA VAL A 70 1.38 -0.39 1.99
C VAL A 70 0.48 0.18 0.90
N LYS A 71 0.41 -0.49 -0.24
CA LYS A 71 -0.32 0.00 -1.42
C LYS A 71 -0.98 -1.17 -2.15
N VAL A 72 -2.05 -0.89 -2.88
CA VAL A 72 -2.65 -1.85 -3.79
C VAL A 72 -1.96 -1.73 -5.16
N GLN A 73 -1.49 -2.84 -5.72
CA GLN A 73 -0.77 -2.88 -6.98
C GLN A 73 -1.09 -4.18 -7.74
N GLY A 74 -1.23 -4.07 -9.06
CA GLY A 74 -1.52 -5.21 -9.95
C GLY A 74 -2.99 -5.21 -10.41
N PRO A 75 -3.50 -6.36 -10.89
CA PRO A 75 -4.84 -6.45 -11.48
C PRO A 75 -5.96 -5.97 -10.56
N GLY A 76 -5.89 -6.21 -9.25
CA GLY A 76 -6.90 -5.76 -8.28
C GLY A 76 -6.78 -4.28 -7.85
N ALA A 77 -5.78 -3.53 -8.35
CA ALA A 77 -5.53 -2.16 -7.90
C ALA A 77 -6.66 -1.18 -8.26
N TYR A 78 -7.36 -1.41 -9.38
CA TYR A 78 -8.48 -0.55 -9.78
C TYR A 78 -9.67 -0.65 -8.82
N LEU A 79 -9.83 -1.78 -8.11
CA LEU A 79 -10.89 -1.97 -7.12
C LEU A 79 -10.62 -1.28 -5.79
N GLY A 80 -9.34 -1.10 -5.44
CA GLY A 80 -8.93 -0.56 -4.14
C GLY A 80 -9.60 0.78 -3.77
N PRO A 81 -9.60 1.81 -4.63
CA PRO A 81 -10.25 3.08 -4.33
C PRO A 81 -11.77 2.96 -4.14
N TRP A 82 -12.43 2.10 -4.93
CA TRP A 82 -13.88 1.90 -4.83
C TRP A 82 -14.25 1.19 -3.52
N GLU A 83 -13.44 0.24 -3.07
CA GLU A 83 -13.61 -0.40 -1.77
C GLU A 83 -13.29 0.58 -0.63
N GLU A 84 -12.17 1.30 -0.69
CA GLU A 84 -11.74 2.19 0.41
C GLU A 84 -12.70 3.37 0.63
N TYR A 85 -13.19 3.99 -0.45
CA TYR A 85 -13.93 5.25 -0.39
C TYR A 85 -15.39 5.14 -0.87
N GLY A 86 -15.78 4.01 -1.47
CA GLY A 86 -17.11 3.85 -2.04
C GLY A 86 -17.30 4.69 -3.32
N THR A 87 -18.56 4.81 -3.73
CA THR A 87 -18.98 5.71 -4.81
C THR A 87 -20.22 6.49 -4.37
N SER A 88 -20.29 7.77 -4.75
CA SER A 88 -21.51 8.55 -4.58
C SER A 88 -22.59 8.10 -5.54
N GLU A 89 -23.83 8.46 -5.26
CA GLU A 89 -24.94 8.34 -6.20
C GLU A 89 -24.60 9.07 -7.51
N HIS A 90 -24.80 8.41 -8.65
CA HIS A 90 -24.53 8.98 -9.96
C HIS A 90 -25.37 8.30 -11.04
N PHE A 91 -25.61 9.03 -12.12
CA PHE A 91 -26.23 8.47 -13.31
C PHE A 91 -25.18 7.76 -14.18
N ILE A 92 -25.49 6.54 -14.59
CA ILE A 92 -24.73 5.79 -15.58
C ILE A 92 -25.50 5.89 -16.89
N SER A 93 -24.88 6.48 -17.92
CA SER A 93 -25.46 6.57 -19.26
C SER A 93 -24.53 5.96 -20.30
N VAL A 94 -25.10 5.44 -21.38
CA VAL A 94 -24.35 5.07 -22.58
C VAL A 94 -23.77 6.31 -23.26
N ASP A 95 -22.49 6.26 -23.63
CA ASP A 95 -21.80 7.32 -24.37
C ASP A 95 -22.42 7.48 -25.77
N ASP A 96 -22.74 8.71 -26.14
CA ASP A 96 -23.41 9.04 -27.40
C ASP A 96 -22.52 8.75 -28.62
N SER A 97 -21.20 8.77 -28.51
CA SER A 97 -20.25 8.43 -29.59
C SER A 97 -20.23 6.93 -29.90
N GLN A 98 -20.56 6.09 -28.93
CA GLN A 98 -20.74 4.65 -29.11
C GLN A 98 -22.00 4.33 -29.94
N ARG A 99 -22.86 5.32 -30.25
CA ARG A 99 -24.05 5.15 -31.11
C ARG A 99 -23.74 5.01 -32.60
N GLN A 100 -22.48 5.21 -33.03
CA GLN A 100 -21.99 5.00 -34.41
C GLN A 100 -22.91 5.56 -35.52
N GLY A 101 -23.51 6.75 -35.33
CA GLY A 101 -24.33 7.42 -36.34
C GLY A 101 -25.70 6.76 -36.66
N MET A 102 -26.17 5.84 -35.83
CA MET A 102 -27.45 5.16 -36.04
C MET A 102 -28.63 6.01 -35.49
N SER A 103 -29.75 6.07 -36.22
CA SER A 103 -30.97 6.77 -35.76
C SER A 103 -31.62 6.06 -34.55
N VAL A 104 -32.37 6.78 -33.70
CA VAL A 104 -33.03 6.23 -32.50
C VAL A 104 -33.88 4.98 -32.81
N GLY A 105 -34.57 4.95 -33.95
CA GLY A 105 -35.38 3.81 -34.40
C GLY A 105 -34.57 2.66 -35.04
N ARG A 106 -33.32 2.88 -35.44
CA ARG A 106 -32.37 1.84 -35.90
C ARG A 106 -31.57 1.27 -34.74
N ILE A 107 -31.22 2.13 -33.77
CA ILE A 107 -30.67 1.76 -32.47
C ILE A 107 -31.69 0.89 -31.76
N ASN A 108 -32.93 1.32 -31.50
CA ASN A 108 -33.94 0.53 -30.77
C ASN A 108 -34.22 -0.87 -31.35
N ARG A 109 -34.03 -1.04 -32.66
CA ARG A 109 -34.24 -2.31 -33.38
C ARG A 109 -33.02 -3.22 -33.32
N LYS A 110 -31.82 -2.63 -33.22
CA LYS A 110 -30.60 -3.29 -32.78
C LYS A 110 -30.52 -3.39 -31.25
N ALA A 111 -31.34 -2.62 -30.51
CA ALA A 111 -31.27 -2.36 -29.07
C ALA A 111 -31.83 -3.50 -28.19
N LYS A 112 -31.47 -4.74 -28.52
CA LYS A 112 -30.72 -5.48 -27.52
C LYS A 112 -29.34 -4.83 -27.21
N GLU A 113 -28.92 -3.81 -27.97
CA GLU A 113 -27.63 -3.10 -28.00
C GLU A 113 -27.62 -1.53 -27.79
N GLY A 114 -28.70 -0.88 -27.31
CA GLY A 114 -28.72 0.61 -27.08
C GLY A 114 -29.41 1.05 -25.79
N VAL A 115 -29.76 0.05 -25.00
CA VAL A 115 -30.24 0.13 -23.63
C VAL A 115 -29.04 -0.30 -22.79
N LEU A 116 -28.75 0.40 -21.70
CA LEU A 116 -27.78 -0.09 -20.72
C LEU A 116 -28.28 -1.46 -20.26
N VAL A 117 -27.43 -2.49 -20.39
CA VAL A 117 -27.76 -3.85 -19.93
C VAL A 117 -26.93 -4.10 -18.69
N ILE A 118 -27.59 -4.34 -17.56
CA ILE A 118 -26.95 -4.67 -16.29
C ILE A 118 -27.39 -6.08 -15.90
N ASN A 119 -26.44 -6.98 -15.65
CA ASN A 119 -26.70 -8.40 -15.34
C ASN A 119 -27.54 -9.13 -16.41
N GLY A 120 -27.39 -8.77 -17.68
CA GLY A 120 -28.13 -9.38 -18.79
C GLY A 120 -29.54 -8.81 -19.02
N GLU A 121 -30.00 -7.91 -18.16
CA GLU A 121 -31.33 -7.29 -18.25
C GLU A 121 -31.26 -5.84 -18.78
N PRO A 122 -32.16 -5.42 -19.69
CA PRO A 122 -32.21 -4.05 -20.19
C PRO A 122 -32.80 -3.09 -19.14
N VAL A 123 -32.03 -2.07 -18.73
CA VAL A 123 -32.36 -1.16 -17.62
C VAL A 123 -32.58 0.31 -18.03
N GLY A 124 -32.72 0.58 -19.33
CA GLY A 124 -32.93 1.93 -19.88
C GLY A 124 -31.64 2.61 -20.37
N LYS A 125 -31.74 3.86 -20.87
CA LYS A 125 -30.57 4.60 -21.40
C LYS A 125 -29.67 5.16 -20.31
N THR A 126 -30.26 5.40 -19.14
CA THR A 126 -29.62 5.97 -17.97
C THR A 126 -30.15 5.24 -16.76
N VAL A 127 -29.26 4.84 -15.86
CA VAL A 127 -29.62 4.25 -14.57
C VAL A 127 -29.07 5.12 -13.46
N LEU A 128 -29.89 5.36 -12.44
CA LEU A 128 -29.44 5.95 -11.19
C LEU A 128 -28.76 4.85 -10.37
N HIS A 129 -27.44 4.90 -10.28
CA HIS A 129 -26.70 4.02 -9.38
C HIS A 129 -26.66 4.69 -8.00
N PRO A 130 -27.17 4.05 -6.93
CA PRO A 130 -27.26 4.67 -5.59
C PRO A 130 -25.87 4.92 -4.94
N GLY A 131 -24.81 4.47 -5.61
CA GLY A 131 -23.46 4.46 -5.07
C GLY A 131 -23.16 3.14 -4.35
N ALA A 132 -21.90 2.98 -3.99
CA ALA A 132 -21.42 1.86 -3.18
C ALA A 132 -20.94 2.41 -1.84
N ARG A 133 -21.31 1.73 -0.75
CA ARG A 133 -20.83 2.12 0.58
C ARG A 133 -19.33 1.83 0.70
N PRO A 134 -18.54 2.73 1.30
CA PRO A 134 -17.13 2.46 1.57
C PRO A 134 -16.97 1.29 2.54
N HIS A 135 -15.95 0.49 2.30
CA HIS A 135 -15.44 -0.55 3.19
C HIS A 135 -13.92 -0.35 3.38
N PRO A 136 -13.50 0.66 4.16
CA PRO A 136 -12.11 1.04 4.27
C PRO A 136 -11.27 -0.08 4.92
N PHE A 137 -10.12 -0.36 4.33
CA PHE A 137 -9.24 -1.45 4.72
C PHE A 137 -7.78 -1.01 4.91
N LEU A 138 -7.32 0.02 4.20
CA LEU A 138 -5.95 0.54 4.34
C LEU A 138 -5.82 1.46 5.55
N ARG A 139 -6.63 2.53 5.62
CA ARG A 139 -6.51 3.49 6.70
C ARG A 139 -6.79 2.87 8.08
N PRO A 140 -7.88 2.09 8.26
CA PRO A 140 -8.14 1.42 9.53
C PRO A 140 -7.05 0.42 9.93
N ALA A 141 -6.43 -0.28 8.96
CA ALA A 141 -5.33 -1.19 9.26
C ALA A 141 -4.12 -0.44 9.85
N LEU A 142 -3.79 0.74 9.32
CA LEU A 142 -2.71 1.55 9.87
C LEU A 142 -3.06 2.07 11.27
N ASP A 143 -4.27 2.61 11.44
CA ASP A 143 -4.67 3.21 12.72
C ASP A 143 -4.74 2.15 13.84
N LEU A 144 -5.11 0.91 13.53
CA LEU A 144 -5.19 -0.18 14.51
C LEU A 144 -3.85 -0.86 14.78
N LYS A 145 -2.98 -0.98 13.78
CA LYS A 145 -1.71 -1.71 13.89
C LYS A 145 -0.50 -0.81 14.02
N GLY A 146 -0.69 0.50 14.23
CA GLY A 146 0.40 1.47 14.37
C GLY A 146 1.43 1.04 15.44
N ASP A 147 0.97 0.76 16.65
CA ASP A 147 1.86 0.38 17.76
C ASP A 147 2.51 -0.98 17.54
N GLU A 148 1.77 -1.95 17.00
CA GLU A 148 2.33 -3.27 16.65
C GLU A 148 3.38 -3.16 15.54
N ALA A 149 3.18 -2.26 14.57
CA ALA A 149 4.13 -2.00 13.51
C ALA A 149 5.41 -1.35 14.06
N ILE A 150 5.31 -0.42 15.02
CA ILE A 150 6.47 0.16 15.73
C ILE A 150 7.22 -0.93 16.48
N ARG A 151 6.52 -1.78 17.26
CA ARG A 151 7.14 -2.90 17.95
C ARG A 151 7.84 -3.88 17.00
N ALA A 152 7.23 -4.17 15.84
CA ALA A 152 7.84 -5.02 14.83
C ALA A 152 9.09 -4.41 14.19
N ALA A 153 9.13 -3.08 14.01
CA ALA A 153 10.33 -2.38 13.59
C ALA A 153 11.42 -2.45 14.66
N GLN A 154 11.08 -2.18 15.92
CA GLN A 154 12.01 -2.25 17.05
C GLN A 154 12.62 -3.65 17.19
N ALA A 155 11.79 -4.69 17.22
CA ALA A 155 12.24 -6.08 17.27
C ALA A 155 13.19 -6.45 16.11
N HIS A 156 12.99 -5.86 14.92
CA HIS A 156 13.92 -6.04 13.81
C HIS A 156 15.27 -5.36 14.08
N ILE A 157 15.27 -4.14 14.62
CA ILE A 157 16.47 -3.40 15.00
C ILE A 157 17.24 -4.17 16.08
N ASP A 158 16.57 -4.60 17.16
CA ASP A 158 17.19 -5.35 18.25
C ASP A 158 17.82 -6.64 17.75
N LYS A 159 17.10 -7.40 16.92
CA LYS A 159 17.64 -8.63 16.29
C LYS A 159 18.90 -8.34 15.47
N ARG A 160 18.98 -7.19 14.80
CA ARG A 160 20.16 -6.80 14.03
C ARG A 160 21.31 -6.37 14.92
N LEU A 161 21.04 -5.67 16.03
CA LEU A 161 22.05 -5.24 17.00
C LEU A 161 22.63 -6.42 17.79
N ALA A 162 21.77 -7.32 18.27
CA ALA A 162 22.18 -8.52 18.98
C ALA A 162 23.08 -9.43 18.13
N LYS A 163 22.82 -9.52 16.82
CA LYS A 163 23.68 -10.26 15.88
C LYS A 163 25.11 -9.71 15.84
N GLU A 164 25.28 -8.40 16.05
CA GLU A 164 26.58 -7.72 16.06
C GLU A 164 27.15 -7.61 17.49
N GLY A 165 26.52 -8.25 18.49
CA GLY A 165 27.00 -8.30 19.87
C GLY A 165 26.60 -7.10 20.75
N TYR A 166 25.67 -6.26 20.29
CA TYR A 166 25.11 -5.17 21.09
C TYR A 166 23.83 -5.63 21.78
N ASN A 167 23.82 -5.64 23.11
CA ASN A 167 22.59 -5.83 23.89
C ASN A 167 21.87 -4.49 23.98
N THR A 168 20.61 -4.43 23.53
CA THR A 168 19.71 -3.31 23.81
C THR A 168 19.02 -3.54 25.16
N PRO A 169 18.84 -2.51 26.01
CA PRO A 169 18.04 -2.64 27.22
C PRO A 169 16.57 -2.95 26.85
N ASP A 170 15.91 -3.79 27.65
CA ASP A 170 14.47 -4.06 27.47
C ASP A 170 13.65 -2.81 27.84
N MET A 171 12.59 -2.54 27.08
CA MET A 171 11.72 -1.35 27.23
C MET A 171 10.91 -1.33 28.54
N ASP A 172 10.88 -2.43 29.29
CA ASP A 172 10.18 -2.50 30.57
C ASP A 172 10.91 -1.71 31.69
N ASP A 173 12.17 -1.31 31.46
CA ASP A 173 12.98 -0.52 32.40
C ASP A 173 12.87 1.00 32.20
N ALA A 174 12.00 1.48 31.28
CA ALA A 174 11.89 2.89 30.90
C ALA A 174 10.66 3.62 31.50
N GLU A 175 9.90 2.96 32.37
CA GLU A 175 8.81 3.56 33.15
C GLU A 175 9.19 3.60 34.65
N ASP A 176 10.09 4.51 35.02
CA ASP A 176 10.28 4.98 36.42
C ASP A 176 10.68 6.47 36.43
#